data_AF-A0A958G861-F1
#
_entry.id   AF-A0A958G861-F1
#
_cell.length_a   1.000
_cell.length_b   1.000
_cell.length_c   1.000
_cell.angle_alpha   90.00
_cell.angle_beta   90.00
_cell.angle_gamma   90.00
#
_symmetry.space_group_name_H-M   'P 1'
#
loop_
_entity.id
_entity.type
_entity.pdbx_description
1 polymer ?
#
loop_
_entity_poly.entity_id
_entity_poly.type
_entity_poly.pdbx_seq_one_letter_code
_entity_poly.pdbx_strand_id
1 'polypeptide(L)'
;AADARELWRYPLGEMFLEEFGNGPRSTPTVDETTVYALSARGVLCAVDKASGRALWKVSFGEKFDSETPQRGFAMSPLIDNGLVIIETGGLVQAEGEEKIFNTNIAAFDKKSGELRWQYNINPGRAGYCSPVAVDWQGNHRIVFLTSRKAIAFSDDGAVAWQAEALPGIVGMPVFIAPDKLFVSSSLDLGCKLLQIDASGDSVQVADVWANREMKNHFNSTLYHNGHLYGFSNATLKCLDAASGDMRWAKRGYGKGSVIATEQQLIILSDRGLLALAEASPEKFT
;
A
#
# COMPACT_ATOMS: atom_id res chain seq x y z
N ALA A 1 21.66 -14.96 -12.25
CA ALA A 1 21.86 -13.85 -11.29
C ALA A 1 22.81 -14.28 -10.17
N ALA A 2 24.05 -14.65 -10.49
CA ALA A 2 25.05 -15.13 -9.50
C ALA A 2 26.15 -14.10 -9.21
N ASP A 3 26.28 -13.08 -10.06
CA ASP A 3 27.36 -12.08 -10.04
C ASP A 3 26.86 -10.66 -9.72
N ALA A 4 25.56 -10.48 -9.47
CA ALA A 4 24.92 -9.19 -9.24
C ALA A 4 25.19 -8.13 -10.34
N ARG A 5 25.46 -8.56 -11.57
CA ARG A 5 25.71 -7.64 -12.70
C ARG A 5 24.42 -6.91 -13.10
N GLU A 6 24.52 -5.59 -13.32
CA GLU A 6 23.43 -4.77 -13.86
C GLU A 6 23.01 -5.30 -15.24
N LEU A 7 21.72 -5.62 -15.38
CA LEU A 7 21.15 -6.07 -16.67
C LEU A 7 20.84 -4.89 -17.58
N TRP A 8 20.21 -3.85 -17.02
CA TRP A 8 19.85 -2.61 -17.69
C TRP A 8 19.47 -1.56 -16.65
N ARG A 9 19.34 -0.31 -17.10
CA ARG A 9 18.89 0.82 -16.30
C ARG A 9 17.90 1.66 -17.09
N TYR A 10 16.80 2.06 -16.45
CA TYR A 10 15.78 2.91 -17.05
C TYR A 10 15.52 4.16 -16.19
N PRO A 11 15.58 5.39 -16.76
CA PRO A 11 15.31 6.62 -16.02
C PRO A 11 13.81 6.86 -15.83
N LEU A 12 13.37 7.07 -14.59
CA LEU A 12 11.96 7.36 -14.24
C LEU A 12 11.60 8.85 -14.26
N GLY A 13 12.53 9.72 -14.68
CA GLY A 13 12.35 11.16 -14.74
C GLY A 13 13.30 11.92 -13.81
N GLU A 14 12.96 13.18 -13.52
CA GLU A 14 13.73 14.05 -12.65
C GLU A 14 13.79 13.50 -11.22
N MET A 15 14.95 13.62 -10.58
CA MET A 15 15.14 13.22 -9.18
C MET A 15 14.21 14.04 -8.28
N PHE A 16 13.46 13.35 -7.44
CA PHE A 16 12.70 13.99 -6.37
C PHE A 16 13.61 14.17 -5.15
N LEU A 17 13.73 15.41 -4.67
CA LEU A 17 14.52 15.77 -3.49
C LEU A 17 13.62 15.83 -2.26
N GLU A 18 14.00 15.11 -1.20
CA GLU A 18 13.17 14.97 0.00
C GLU A 18 14.05 14.73 1.24
N GLU A 19 13.64 15.27 2.39
CA GLU A 19 14.43 15.22 3.64
C GLU A 19 14.65 13.79 4.18
N PHE A 20 13.75 12.86 3.88
CA PHE A 20 13.84 11.44 4.27
C PHE A 20 14.38 10.54 3.14
N GLY A 21 15.00 11.12 2.11
CA GLY A 21 15.68 10.38 1.05
C GLY A 21 15.13 10.68 -0.35
N ASN A 22 16.06 10.83 -1.29
CA ASN A 22 15.78 11.18 -2.68
C ASN A 22 15.31 9.97 -3.50
N GLY A 23 14.66 10.27 -4.63
CA GLY A 23 14.37 9.28 -5.67
C GLY A 23 12.95 8.72 -5.64
N PRO A 24 12.69 7.65 -6.40
CA PRO A 24 11.40 6.97 -6.35
C PRO A 24 11.20 6.33 -4.98
N ARG A 25 9.95 6.38 -4.50
CA ARG A 25 9.55 5.84 -3.19
C ARG A 25 8.63 4.63 -3.28
N SER A 26 8.19 4.34 -4.50
CA SER A 26 7.39 3.18 -4.87
C SER A 26 8.29 1.97 -5.13
N THR A 27 7.84 0.78 -4.74
CA THR A 27 8.49 -0.47 -5.13
C THR A 27 7.97 -0.88 -6.51
N PRO A 28 8.83 -1.15 -7.51
CA PRO A 28 8.38 -1.66 -8.79
C PRO A 28 7.71 -3.02 -8.66
N THR A 29 6.67 -3.26 -9.45
CA THR A 29 6.04 -4.57 -9.58
C THR A 29 6.51 -5.23 -10.87
N VAL A 30 6.84 -6.51 -10.80
CA VAL A 30 7.43 -7.26 -11.92
C VAL A 30 6.56 -8.47 -12.22
N ASP A 31 6.18 -8.64 -13.49
CA ASP A 31 5.55 -9.87 -13.97
C ASP A 31 6.55 -10.73 -14.76
N GLU A 32 6.04 -11.69 -15.54
CA GLU A 32 6.85 -12.55 -16.39
C GLU A 32 7.75 -11.78 -17.35
N THR A 33 7.26 -10.71 -17.98
CA THR A 33 7.84 -9.99 -19.11
C THR A 33 8.11 -8.50 -18.88
N THR A 34 7.50 -7.88 -17.87
CA THR A 34 7.43 -6.41 -17.73
C THR A 34 7.68 -5.98 -16.29
N VAL A 35 8.37 -4.84 -16.14
CA VAL A 35 8.54 -4.09 -14.90
C VAL A 35 7.64 -2.85 -14.94
N TYR A 36 6.81 -2.66 -13.92
CA TYR A 36 5.98 -1.47 -13.74
C TYR A 36 6.52 -0.66 -12.57
N ALA A 37 6.83 0.61 -12.82
CA ALA A 37 7.46 1.47 -11.83
C ALA A 37 6.83 2.86 -11.83
N LEU A 38 6.71 3.43 -10.63
CA LEU A 38 6.18 4.77 -10.41
C LEU A 38 7.30 5.69 -9.91
N SER A 39 7.48 6.83 -10.57
CA SER A 39 8.34 7.89 -10.08
C SER A 39 7.67 8.67 -8.95
N ALA A 40 8.46 9.26 -8.05
CA ALA A 40 7.93 10.11 -6.98
C ALA A 40 7.17 11.34 -7.50
N ARG A 41 7.36 11.72 -8.78
CA ARG A 41 6.65 12.81 -9.47
C ARG A 41 5.41 12.36 -10.26
N GLY A 42 5.00 11.10 -10.14
CA GLY A 42 3.76 10.61 -10.76
C GLY A 42 3.91 10.18 -12.22
N VAL A 43 5.09 9.68 -12.60
CA VAL A 43 5.29 9.04 -13.91
C VAL A 43 5.24 7.52 -13.73
N LEU A 44 4.16 6.89 -14.17
CA LEU A 44 3.99 5.44 -14.21
C LEU A 44 4.54 4.90 -15.53
N CYS A 45 5.42 3.91 -15.46
CA CYS A 45 6.08 3.34 -16.64
C CYS A 45 5.91 1.82 -16.67
N ALA A 46 5.79 1.26 -17.87
CA ALA A 46 6.05 -0.15 -18.12
C ALA A 46 7.31 -0.30 -18.98
N VAL A 47 8.17 -1.23 -18.58
CA VAL A 47 9.48 -1.47 -19.17
C VAL A 47 9.64 -2.96 -19.42
N ASP A 48 10.14 -3.34 -20.58
CA ASP A 48 10.47 -4.71 -20.91
C ASP A 48 11.54 -5.25 -19.94
N LYS A 49 11.24 -6.36 -19.26
CA LYS A 49 12.08 -6.92 -18.19
C LYS A 49 13.42 -7.44 -18.71
N ALA A 50 13.50 -7.90 -19.96
CA ALA A 50 14.72 -8.45 -20.52
C ALA A 50 15.69 -7.35 -20.98
N SER A 51 15.17 -6.32 -21.63
CA SER A 51 15.96 -5.29 -22.32
C SER A 51 16.02 -3.94 -21.63
N GLY A 52 15.10 -3.65 -20.71
CA GLY A 52 14.97 -2.31 -20.10
C GLY A 52 14.34 -1.26 -21.02
N ARG A 53 13.77 -1.67 -22.17
CA ARG A 53 13.13 -0.77 -23.13
C ARG A 53 11.75 -0.33 -22.65
N ALA A 54 11.44 0.96 -22.77
CA ALA A 54 10.10 1.47 -22.50
C ALA A 54 9.04 0.80 -23.39
N LEU A 55 7.95 0.37 -22.78
CA LEU A 55 6.74 -0.11 -23.46
C LEU A 55 5.71 1.01 -23.55
N TRP A 56 5.41 1.63 -22.40
CA TRP A 56 4.52 2.79 -22.31
C TRP A 56 4.81 3.60 -21.04
N LYS A 57 4.30 4.83 -21.00
CA LYS A 57 4.34 5.70 -19.83
C LYS A 57 3.06 6.52 -19.69
N VAL A 58 2.69 6.85 -18.46
CA VAL A 58 1.56 7.72 -18.11
C VAL A 58 2.05 8.75 -17.10
N SER A 59 1.84 10.03 -17.39
CA SER A 59 2.08 11.14 -16.46
C SER A 59 0.79 11.50 -15.76
N PHE A 60 0.75 11.39 -14.42
CA PHE A 60 -0.44 11.72 -13.64
C PHE A 60 -0.77 13.22 -13.69
N GLY A 61 0.26 14.06 -13.69
CA GLY A 61 0.10 15.52 -13.86
C GLY A 61 -0.52 15.89 -15.22
N GLU A 62 -0.12 15.21 -16.31
CA GLU A 62 -0.69 15.49 -17.63
C GLU A 62 -2.10 14.90 -17.82
N LYS A 63 -2.38 13.76 -17.16
CA LYS A 63 -3.62 13.00 -17.40
C LYS A 63 -4.76 13.34 -16.44
N PHE A 64 -4.45 13.71 -15.21
CA PHE A 64 -5.43 13.91 -14.12
C PHE A 64 -5.19 15.21 -13.34
N ASP A 65 -4.33 16.09 -13.87
CA ASP A 65 -3.91 17.32 -13.20
C ASP A 65 -3.36 17.07 -11.78
N SER A 66 -2.78 15.88 -11.55
CA SER A 66 -2.30 15.48 -10.24
C SER A 66 -1.09 16.32 -9.81
N GLU A 67 -1.19 16.95 -8.64
CA GLU A 67 -0.03 17.53 -7.99
C GLU A 67 0.79 16.45 -7.27
N THR A 68 2.11 16.61 -7.29
CA THR A 68 3.01 15.72 -6.54
C THR A 68 2.75 15.86 -5.03
N PRO A 69 2.44 14.77 -4.31
CA PRO A 69 2.27 14.82 -2.86
C PRO A 69 3.53 15.32 -2.15
N GLN A 70 3.38 15.84 -0.93
CA GLN A 70 4.50 16.35 -0.13
C GLN A 70 5.66 15.36 -0.01
N ARG A 71 5.35 14.07 0.15
CA ARG A 71 6.34 12.98 0.27
C ARG A 71 6.54 12.20 -1.04
N GLY A 72 6.12 12.78 -2.17
CA GLY A 72 6.09 12.13 -3.48
C GLY A 72 5.05 11.02 -3.56
N PHE A 73 4.79 10.53 -4.77
CA PHE A 73 4.04 9.29 -4.95
C PHE A 73 4.86 8.09 -4.43
N ALA A 74 4.31 7.33 -3.49
CA ALA A 74 5.02 6.27 -2.77
C ALA A 74 4.34 4.90 -2.81
N MET A 75 3.13 4.79 -3.38
CA MET A 75 2.44 3.50 -3.51
C MET A 75 3.02 2.65 -4.65
N SER A 76 2.98 1.34 -4.48
CA SER A 76 3.44 0.37 -5.47
C SER A 76 2.31 0.00 -6.43
N PRO A 77 2.54 -0.07 -7.77
CA PRO A 77 1.51 -0.47 -8.72
C PRO A 77 1.05 -1.91 -8.47
N LEU A 78 -0.26 -2.15 -8.40
CA LEU A 78 -0.79 -3.51 -8.35
C LEU A 78 -1.05 -4.02 -9.77
N ILE A 79 -0.56 -5.22 -10.06
CA ILE A 79 -0.80 -5.90 -11.33
C ILE A 79 -1.80 -7.01 -11.09
N ASP A 80 -2.96 -6.89 -11.73
CA ASP A 80 -4.09 -7.77 -11.44
C ASP A 80 -5.03 -7.84 -12.65
N ASN A 81 -5.47 -9.04 -13.04
CA ASN A 81 -6.42 -9.27 -14.15
C ASN A 81 -6.12 -8.49 -15.46
N GLY A 82 -4.83 -8.35 -15.80
CA GLY A 82 -4.41 -7.62 -17.01
C GLY A 82 -4.42 -6.09 -16.87
N LEU A 83 -4.52 -5.58 -15.65
CA LEU A 83 -4.54 -4.16 -15.32
C LEU A 83 -3.31 -3.76 -14.49
N VAL A 84 -2.95 -2.48 -14.56
CA VAL A 84 -2.11 -1.79 -13.58
C VAL A 84 -2.99 -0.85 -12.78
N ILE A 85 -3.13 -1.09 -11.48
CA ILE A 85 -4.12 -0.44 -10.63
C ILE A 85 -3.40 0.37 -9.55
N ILE A 86 -3.73 1.65 -9.47
CA ILE A 86 -2.99 2.60 -8.64
C ILE A 86 -3.80 3.86 -8.32
N GLU A 87 -3.52 4.51 -7.19
CA GLU A 87 -4.05 5.84 -6.88
C GLU A 87 -3.15 6.93 -7.53
N THR A 88 -3.77 7.78 -8.34
CA THR A 88 -3.09 8.84 -9.08
C THR A 88 -3.28 10.20 -8.42
N GLY A 89 -4.31 10.35 -7.58
CA GLY A 89 -4.80 11.65 -7.13
C GLY A 89 -5.25 12.53 -8.30
N GLY A 90 -5.57 13.78 -8.01
CA GLY A 90 -5.97 14.75 -9.02
C GLY A 90 -6.33 16.09 -8.40
N LEU A 91 -6.27 17.14 -9.21
CA LEU A 91 -6.73 18.48 -8.84
C LEU A 91 -8.13 18.69 -9.41
N VAL A 92 -9.08 19.03 -8.55
CA VAL A 92 -10.48 19.28 -8.94
C VAL A 92 -10.70 20.76 -9.22
N GLN A 93 -10.13 21.63 -8.38
CA GLN A 93 -10.28 23.08 -8.53
C GLN A 93 -8.99 23.79 -8.11
N ALA A 94 -8.54 24.69 -8.98
CA ALA A 94 -7.39 25.57 -8.75
C ALA A 94 -7.78 27.05 -8.59
N GLU A 95 -9.06 27.40 -8.81
CA GLU A 95 -9.53 28.78 -8.81
C GLU A 95 -9.89 29.27 -7.40
N GLY A 96 -9.27 30.37 -7.00
CA GLY A 96 -9.40 30.99 -5.67
C GLY A 96 -8.15 30.82 -4.81
N GLU A 97 -8.27 31.08 -3.51
CA GLU A 97 -7.16 30.90 -2.55
C GLU A 97 -6.97 29.43 -2.13
N GLU A 98 -7.96 28.57 -2.39
CA GLU A 98 -7.97 27.18 -1.92
C GLU A 98 -7.98 26.18 -3.09
N LYS A 99 -7.02 25.24 -3.07
CA LYS A 99 -6.96 24.12 -4.02
C LYS A 99 -7.77 22.93 -3.50
N ILE A 100 -8.67 22.41 -4.31
CA ILE A 100 -9.46 21.21 -4.00
C ILE A 100 -8.88 20.02 -4.75
N PHE A 101 -8.57 18.95 -4.03
CA PHE A 101 -7.98 17.72 -4.57
C PHE A 101 -9.00 16.59 -4.55
N ASN A 102 -8.77 15.57 -5.38
CA ASN A 102 -9.41 14.26 -5.24
C ASN A 102 -8.38 13.15 -4.95
N THR A 103 -8.87 12.08 -4.34
CA THR A 103 -8.25 10.76 -4.47
C THR A 103 -8.83 10.13 -5.74
N ASN A 104 -8.04 10.10 -6.82
CA ASN A 104 -8.38 9.33 -8.01
C ASN A 104 -7.70 7.97 -7.96
N ILE A 105 -8.47 6.90 -8.13
CA ILE A 105 -8.00 5.53 -8.30
C ILE A 105 -8.20 5.16 -9.76
N ALA A 106 -7.17 4.67 -10.43
CA ALA A 106 -7.22 4.35 -11.85
C ALA A 106 -6.69 2.93 -12.11
N ALA A 107 -7.29 2.28 -13.10
CA ALA A 107 -6.74 1.08 -13.70
C ALA A 107 -6.39 1.32 -15.17
N PHE A 108 -5.19 0.90 -15.54
CA PHE A 108 -4.68 0.98 -16.90
C PHE A 108 -4.56 -0.41 -17.50
N ASP A 109 -4.78 -0.55 -18.80
CA ASP A 109 -4.42 -1.76 -19.52
C ASP A 109 -2.91 -1.98 -19.37
N LYS A 110 -2.56 -3.18 -18.93
CA LYS A 110 -1.19 -3.56 -18.63
C LYS A 110 -0.25 -3.52 -19.84
N LYS A 111 -0.79 -3.75 -21.05
CA LYS A 111 0.00 -3.81 -22.29
C LYS A 111 0.13 -2.44 -22.96
N SER A 112 -0.91 -1.61 -22.94
CA SER A 112 -0.93 -0.33 -23.66
C SER A 112 -0.76 0.90 -22.77
N GLY A 113 -1.06 0.80 -21.47
CA GLY A 113 -1.15 1.96 -20.57
C GLY A 113 -2.41 2.79 -20.76
N GLU A 114 -3.38 2.31 -21.55
CA GLU A 114 -4.66 2.98 -21.76
C GLU A 114 -5.53 2.93 -20.49
N LEU A 115 -6.25 4.01 -20.19
CA LEU A 115 -7.14 4.03 -19.03
C LEU A 115 -8.34 3.11 -19.28
N ARG A 116 -8.64 2.23 -18.33
CA ARG A 116 -9.76 1.28 -18.41
C ARG A 116 -10.93 1.71 -17.55
N TRP A 117 -10.64 2.10 -16.32
CA TRP A 117 -11.62 2.70 -15.41
C TRP A 117 -10.92 3.63 -14.43
N GLN A 118 -11.71 4.52 -13.83
CA GLN A 118 -11.28 5.39 -12.75
C GLN A 118 -12.40 5.62 -11.75
N TYR A 119 -12.03 5.89 -10.51
CA TYR A 119 -12.94 6.22 -9.43
C TYR A 119 -12.42 7.44 -8.66
N ASN A 120 -13.23 8.50 -8.62
CA ASN A 120 -12.87 9.76 -8.00
C ASN A 120 -13.56 9.91 -6.64
N ILE A 121 -12.77 10.21 -5.62
CA ILE A 121 -13.25 10.56 -4.28
C ILE A 121 -12.92 12.02 -4.04
N ASN A 122 -13.96 12.84 -3.96
CA ASN A 122 -13.86 14.28 -3.77
C ASN A 122 -14.60 14.72 -2.49
N PRO A 123 -13.97 15.49 -1.59
CA PRO A 123 -12.55 15.86 -1.59
C PRO A 123 -11.65 14.73 -1.08
N GLY A 124 -10.40 14.71 -1.52
CA GLY A 124 -9.39 13.74 -1.09
C GLY A 124 -8.01 14.09 -1.63
N ARG A 125 -6.94 13.61 -1.00
CA ARG A 125 -5.58 13.71 -1.56
C ARG A 125 -5.04 12.31 -1.74
N ALA A 126 -4.17 12.15 -2.74
CA ALA A 126 -3.41 10.93 -2.93
C ALA A 126 -2.78 10.46 -1.60
N GLY A 127 -3.11 9.24 -1.20
CA GLY A 127 -2.49 8.56 -0.08
C GLY A 127 -1.11 8.00 -0.43
N TYR A 128 -0.59 7.19 0.49
CA TYR A 128 0.72 6.55 0.35
C TYR A 128 0.61 5.02 0.42
N CYS A 129 -0.61 4.48 0.35
CA CYS A 129 -0.91 3.08 0.60
C CYS A 129 -1.04 2.32 -0.73
N SER A 130 -0.24 1.28 -0.90
CA SER A 130 -0.45 0.34 -2.01
C SER A 130 -1.73 -0.46 -1.79
N PRO A 131 -2.52 -0.75 -2.84
CA PRO A 131 -3.70 -1.59 -2.74
C PRO A 131 -3.33 -3.07 -2.52
N VAL A 132 -4.32 -3.86 -2.11
CA VAL A 132 -4.19 -5.32 -1.99
C VAL A 132 -5.30 -6.01 -2.76
N ALA A 133 -4.95 -7.07 -3.49
CA ALA A 133 -5.92 -7.99 -4.08
C ALA A 133 -6.31 -9.06 -3.04
N VAL A 134 -7.60 -9.33 -2.91
CA VAL A 134 -8.15 -10.24 -1.90
C VAL A 134 -9.33 -11.03 -2.47
N ASP A 135 -9.48 -12.27 -2.01
CA ASP A 135 -10.72 -13.02 -2.23
C ASP A 135 -11.62 -12.87 -1.02
N TRP A 136 -12.81 -12.30 -1.23
CA TRP A 136 -13.84 -12.18 -0.21
C TRP A 136 -15.14 -12.80 -0.72
N GLN A 137 -15.66 -13.77 0.02
CA GLN A 137 -16.85 -14.55 -0.36
C GLN A 137 -16.75 -15.16 -1.77
N GLY A 138 -15.58 -15.69 -2.12
CA GLY A 138 -15.33 -16.32 -3.43
C GLY A 138 -15.29 -15.34 -4.61
N ASN A 139 -15.27 -14.03 -4.34
CA ASN A 139 -15.14 -13.01 -5.35
C ASN A 139 -13.84 -12.23 -5.17
N HIS A 140 -13.13 -12.01 -6.27
CA HIS A 140 -11.90 -11.24 -6.30
C HIS A 140 -12.18 -9.74 -6.13
N ARG A 141 -11.40 -9.08 -5.27
CA ARG A 141 -11.57 -7.67 -4.90
C ARG A 141 -10.23 -6.98 -4.81
N ILE A 142 -10.21 -5.68 -5.12
CA ILE A 142 -9.06 -4.82 -4.88
C ILE A 142 -9.42 -3.82 -3.79
N VAL A 143 -8.66 -3.83 -2.69
CA VAL A 143 -8.90 -2.96 -1.53
C VAL A 143 -7.89 -1.83 -1.50
N PHE A 144 -8.40 -0.60 -1.43
CA PHE A 144 -7.64 0.63 -1.20
C PHE A 144 -7.90 1.16 0.20
N LEU A 145 -6.84 1.70 0.82
CA LEU A 145 -6.96 2.62 1.95
C LEU A 145 -6.69 4.03 1.43
N THR A 146 -7.71 4.88 1.53
CA THR A 146 -7.63 6.30 1.21
C THR A 146 -7.48 7.12 2.50
N SER A 147 -7.42 8.44 2.38
CA SER A 147 -7.22 9.32 3.54
C SER A 147 -8.15 9.07 4.74
N ARG A 148 -9.37 8.56 4.52
CA ARG A 148 -10.34 8.22 5.58
C ARG A 148 -11.18 6.97 5.32
N LYS A 149 -11.01 6.27 4.21
CA LYS A 149 -11.87 5.12 3.86
C LYS A 149 -11.08 3.89 3.47
N ALA A 150 -11.62 2.73 3.80
CA ALA A 150 -11.32 1.47 3.12
C ALA A 150 -12.36 1.27 2.04
N ILE A 151 -11.95 0.96 0.82
CA ILE A 151 -12.85 0.78 -0.32
C ILE A 151 -12.41 -0.44 -1.09
N ALA A 152 -13.34 -1.37 -1.34
CA ALA A 152 -13.13 -2.50 -2.21
C ALA A 152 -13.80 -2.29 -3.56
N PHE A 153 -13.08 -2.66 -4.61
CA PHE A 153 -13.55 -2.61 -5.99
C PHE A 153 -13.66 -4.03 -6.56
N SER A 154 -14.65 -4.20 -7.43
CA SER A 154 -14.69 -5.28 -8.41
C SER A 154 -13.72 -4.98 -9.57
N ASP A 155 -13.45 -5.98 -10.42
CA ASP A 155 -12.51 -5.87 -11.55
C ASP A 155 -12.83 -4.73 -12.54
N ASP A 156 -14.11 -4.40 -12.68
CA ASP A 156 -14.63 -3.34 -13.54
C ASP A 156 -14.57 -1.94 -12.93
N GLY A 157 -14.06 -1.82 -11.70
CA GLY A 157 -13.97 -0.56 -10.96
C GLY A 157 -15.27 -0.18 -10.22
N ALA A 158 -16.27 -1.06 -10.18
CA ALA A 158 -17.46 -0.84 -9.35
C ALA A 158 -17.11 -1.00 -7.86
N VAL A 159 -17.64 -0.12 -7.02
CA VAL A 159 -17.47 -0.23 -5.55
C VAL A 159 -18.27 -1.42 -5.03
N ALA A 160 -17.59 -2.41 -4.49
CA ALA A 160 -18.20 -3.56 -3.84
C ALA A 160 -18.63 -3.23 -2.40
N TRP A 161 -17.77 -2.53 -1.66
CA TRP A 161 -18.09 -1.99 -0.34
C TRP A 161 -17.12 -0.87 0.04
N GLN A 162 -17.52 -0.06 1.02
CA GLN A 162 -16.66 0.96 1.62
C GLN A 162 -16.93 1.09 3.11
N ALA A 163 -15.93 1.51 3.88
CA ALA A 163 -16.04 1.74 5.31
C ALA A 163 -15.14 2.89 5.76
N GLU A 164 -15.47 3.51 6.89
CA GLU A 164 -14.60 4.50 7.53
C GLU A 164 -13.35 3.82 8.11
N ALA A 165 -12.19 4.31 7.70
CA ALA A 165 -10.88 3.87 8.16
C ALA A 165 -10.24 4.92 9.09
N LEU A 166 -9.06 4.61 9.63
CA LEU A 166 -8.28 5.61 10.36
C LEU A 166 -7.81 6.72 9.40
N PRO A 167 -7.73 7.99 9.85
CA PRO A 167 -7.09 9.02 9.07
C PRO A 167 -5.58 8.84 9.01
N GLY A 168 -4.92 9.34 7.95
CA GLY A 168 -3.45 9.40 7.87
C GLY A 168 -2.75 8.04 7.74
N ILE A 169 -3.47 7.04 7.23
CA ILE A 169 -2.90 5.71 6.96
C ILE A 169 -1.84 5.84 5.86
N VAL A 170 -0.72 5.16 6.12
CA VAL A 170 0.51 5.17 5.32
C VAL A 170 1.13 3.77 5.23
N GLY A 171 0.43 2.76 5.78
CA GLY A 171 0.74 1.33 5.63
C GLY A 171 -0.37 0.61 4.86
N MET A 172 -0.02 -0.48 4.19
CA MET A 172 -1.00 -1.26 3.44
C MET A 172 -2.02 -1.93 4.38
N PRO A 173 -3.28 -2.11 3.94
CA PRO A 173 -4.21 -2.97 4.65
C PRO A 173 -3.69 -4.41 4.71
N VAL A 174 -4.06 -5.14 5.76
CA VAL A 174 -3.81 -6.58 5.85
C VAL A 174 -5.15 -7.30 5.87
N PHE A 175 -5.44 -8.02 4.79
CA PHE A 175 -6.62 -8.86 4.75
C PHE A 175 -6.35 -10.19 5.47
N ILE A 176 -7.22 -10.52 6.40
CA ILE A 176 -7.20 -11.74 7.19
C ILE A 176 -8.45 -12.51 6.79
N ALA A 177 -8.24 -13.56 5.99
CA ALA A 177 -9.34 -14.40 5.52
C ALA A 177 -10.14 -14.98 6.71
N PRO A 178 -11.46 -15.15 6.56
CA PRO A 178 -12.22 -14.97 5.31
C PRO A 178 -12.78 -13.55 5.09
N ASP A 179 -12.70 -12.66 6.07
CA ASP A 179 -13.61 -11.51 6.17
C ASP A 179 -13.10 -10.32 6.99
N LYS A 180 -11.82 -10.32 7.40
CA LYS A 180 -11.28 -9.27 8.27
C LYS A 180 -10.25 -8.40 7.56
N LEU A 181 -10.22 -7.13 7.91
CA LEU A 181 -9.27 -6.15 7.40
C LEU A 181 -8.60 -5.42 8.57
N PHE A 182 -7.31 -5.66 8.76
CA PHE A 182 -6.52 -4.90 9.70
C PHE A 182 -6.00 -3.63 9.03
N VAL A 183 -6.17 -2.50 9.72
CA VAL A 183 -5.64 -1.21 9.30
C VAL A 183 -4.94 -0.52 10.46
N SER A 184 -3.85 0.19 10.16
CA SER A 184 -3.08 0.93 11.15
C SER A 184 -2.70 2.30 10.60
N SER A 185 -2.71 3.28 11.48
CA SER A 185 -2.25 4.63 11.18
C SER A 185 -1.18 5.05 12.17
N SER A 186 -0.24 5.85 11.66
CA SER A 186 0.63 6.66 12.51
C SER A 186 -0.19 7.85 13.04
N LEU A 187 0.41 9.00 13.35
CA LEU A 187 -0.31 10.12 14.01
C LEU A 187 -0.92 9.79 15.38
N ASP A 188 -0.38 8.77 16.05
CA ASP A 188 -0.84 8.32 17.36
C ASP A 188 -2.34 7.95 17.37
N LEU A 189 -2.82 7.30 16.30
CA LEU A 189 -4.20 6.80 16.21
C LEU A 189 -4.29 5.32 16.57
N GLY A 190 -3.29 4.52 16.18
CA GLY A 190 -3.25 3.09 16.49
C GLY A 190 -3.69 2.23 15.33
N CYS A 191 -4.45 1.18 15.65
CA CYS A 191 -4.93 0.20 14.70
C CYS A 191 -6.32 -0.29 15.06
N LYS A 192 -7.00 -0.84 14.05
CA LYS A 192 -8.29 -1.51 14.21
C LYS A 192 -8.33 -2.75 13.33
N LEU A 193 -9.15 -3.71 13.74
CA LEU A 193 -9.55 -4.84 12.92
C LEU A 193 -11.01 -4.67 12.56
N LEU A 194 -11.27 -4.62 11.26
CA LEU A 194 -12.62 -4.53 10.70
C LEU A 194 -13.11 -5.93 10.34
N GLN A 195 -14.38 -6.20 10.60
CA GLN A 195 -15.14 -7.34 10.10
C GLN A 195 -15.99 -6.87 8.91
N ILE A 196 -15.97 -7.61 7.81
CA ILE A 196 -16.71 -7.30 6.57
C ILE A 196 -17.76 -8.39 6.36
N ASP A 197 -19.00 -8.06 6.71
CA ASP A 197 -20.14 -8.98 6.65
C ASP A 197 -21.06 -8.63 5.49
N ALA A 198 -21.42 -9.62 4.67
CA ALA A 198 -22.54 -9.48 3.75
C ALA A 198 -23.83 -9.85 4.48
N SER A 199 -24.78 -8.93 4.51
CA SER A 199 -26.13 -9.15 5.02
C SER A 199 -27.12 -8.84 3.90
N GLY A 200 -27.56 -9.89 3.19
CA GLY A 200 -28.38 -9.76 1.98
C GLY A 200 -27.60 -9.05 0.87
N ASP A 201 -28.21 -8.03 0.27
CA ASP A 201 -27.59 -7.20 -0.79
C ASP A 201 -26.71 -6.06 -0.25
N SER A 202 -26.55 -5.96 1.09
CA SER A 202 -25.76 -4.92 1.74
C SER A 202 -24.50 -5.48 2.37
N VAL A 203 -23.41 -4.72 2.32
CA VAL A 203 -22.18 -5.01 3.06
C VAL A 203 -22.12 -4.11 4.28
N GLN A 204 -21.99 -4.72 5.45
CA GLN A 204 -21.76 -4.04 6.71
C GLN A 204 -20.29 -4.22 7.11
N VAL A 205 -19.69 -3.15 7.62
CA VAL A 205 -18.32 -3.18 8.13
C VAL A 205 -18.31 -2.64 9.55
N ALA A 206 -17.82 -3.45 10.49
CA ALA A 206 -17.81 -3.11 11.91
C ALA A 206 -16.43 -3.35 12.52
N ASP A 207 -16.10 -2.58 13.58
CA ASP A 207 -14.88 -2.81 14.35
C ASP A 207 -15.05 -4.12 15.17
N VAL A 208 -14.12 -5.06 15.01
CA VAL A 208 -13.95 -6.21 15.92
C VAL A 208 -13.26 -5.72 17.19
N TRP A 209 -12.18 -4.96 17.02
CA TRP A 209 -11.45 -4.27 18.07
C TRP A 209 -10.68 -3.08 17.51
N ALA A 210 -10.35 -2.14 18.38
CA ALA A 210 -9.47 -1.01 18.11
C ALA A 210 -8.60 -0.73 19.32
N ASN A 211 -7.31 -0.45 19.09
CA ASN A 211 -6.36 -0.11 20.16
C ASN A 211 -5.17 0.70 19.62
N ARG A 212 -4.18 0.95 20.46
CA ARG A 212 -3.00 1.80 20.14
C ARG A 212 -1.70 1.02 20.01
N GLU A 213 -1.80 -0.31 19.91
CA GLU A 213 -0.64 -1.19 19.99
C GLU A 213 0.21 -1.12 18.72
N MET A 214 -0.41 -1.10 17.54
CA MET A 214 0.28 -0.99 16.25
C MET A 214 0.05 0.37 15.60
N LYS A 215 1.13 1.12 15.37
CA LYS A 215 1.15 2.46 14.76
C LYS A 215 2.12 2.49 13.58
N ASN A 216 1.71 1.94 12.45
CA ASN A 216 2.54 1.86 11.25
C ASN A 216 2.77 3.26 10.65
N HIS A 217 4.03 3.63 10.41
CA HIS A 217 4.40 4.94 9.83
C HIS A 217 4.78 4.85 8.35
N PHE A 218 5.58 3.89 7.91
CA PHE A 218 5.90 3.72 6.47
C PHE A 218 6.00 2.27 6.04
N ASN A 219 5.71 1.33 6.93
CA ASN A 219 5.86 -0.10 6.71
C ASN A 219 4.58 -0.80 7.13
N SER A 220 4.16 -1.78 6.35
CA SER A 220 2.96 -2.55 6.59
C SER A 220 3.20 -3.60 7.68
N THR A 221 2.14 -3.91 8.42
CA THR A 221 2.12 -5.08 9.31
C THR A 221 2.01 -6.35 8.46
N LEU A 222 2.64 -7.42 8.91
CA LEU A 222 2.52 -8.76 8.37
C LEU A 222 1.53 -9.56 9.22
N TYR A 223 0.60 -10.26 8.59
CA TYR A 223 -0.16 -11.33 9.23
C TYR A 223 0.50 -12.69 8.98
N HIS A 224 0.71 -13.47 10.04
CA HIS A 224 1.29 -14.80 9.97
C HIS A 224 0.79 -15.67 11.13
N ASN A 225 0.20 -16.83 10.82
CA ASN A 225 -0.27 -17.84 11.78
C ASN A 225 -1.08 -17.26 12.96
N GLY A 226 -2.10 -16.44 12.67
CA GLY A 226 -2.97 -15.85 13.71
C GLY A 226 -2.41 -14.61 14.40
N HIS A 227 -1.26 -14.12 13.99
CA HIS A 227 -0.56 -13.02 14.65
C HIS A 227 -0.16 -11.91 13.69
N LEU A 228 -0.08 -10.69 14.22
CA LEU A 228 0.29 -9.48 13.51
C LEU A 228 1.69 -9.04 13.94
N TYR A 229 2.64 -9.05 13.01
CA TYR A 229 4.02 -8.65 13.21
C TYR A 229 4.30 -7.34 12.48
N GLY A 230 4.76 -6.31 13.20
CA GLY A 230 4.95 -5.02 12.57
C GLY A 230 5.68 -4.00 13.44
N PHE A 231 6.13 -2.93 12.80
CA PHE A 231 6.71 -1.80 13.50
C PHE A 231 5.61 -0.82 13.94
N SER A 232 5.49 -0.66 15.25
CA SER A 232 4.74 0.41 15.89
C SER A 232 5.69 1.55 16.19
N ASN A 233 5.73 2.55 15.30
CA ASN A 233 6.81 3.53 15.22
C ASN A 233 8.19 2.85 15.22
N ALA A 234 8.96 2.98 16.30
CA ALA A 234 10.32 2.48 16.43
C ALA A 234 10.44 1.20 17.29
N THR A 235 9.35 0.44 17.40
CA THR A 235 9.29 -0.80 18.19
C THR A 235 8.66 -1.90 17.35
N LEU A 236 9.40 -2.99 17.15
CA LEU A 236 8.86 -4.20 16.53
C LEU A 236 7.94 -4.89 17.53
N LYS A 237 6.73 -5.27 17.12
CA LYS A 237 5.74 -5.90 17.98
C LYS A 237 5.11 -7.12 17.32
N CYS A 238 4.62 -8.02 18.17
CA CYS A 238 3.67 -9.06 17.82
C CYS A 238 2.37 -8.83 18.58
N LEU A 239 1.24 -8.88 17.88
CA LEU A 239 -0.10 -8.83 18.45
C LEU A 239 -0.82 -10.12 18.11
N ASP A 240 -1.70 -10.56 19.00
CA ASP A 240 -2.75 -11.52 18.66
C ASP A 240 -3.71 -10.88 17.65
N ALA A 241 -3.94 -11.53 16.51
CA ALA A 241 -4.80 -10.93 15.49
C ALA A 241 -6.28 -10.97 15.88
N ALA A 242 -6.72 -11.91 16.71
CA ALA A 242 -8.12 -12.06 17.08
C ALA A 242 -8.52 -11.08 18.18
N SER A 243 -7.70 -10.87 19.21
CA SER A 243 -8.00 -9.96 20.32
C SER A 243 -7.37 -8.58 20.19
N GLY A 244 -6.30 -8.44 19.40
CA GLY A 244 -5.49 -7.23 19.33
C GLY A 244 -4.50 -7.08 20.50
N ASP A 245 -4.41 -8.06 21.40
CA ASP A 245 -3.51 -8.00 22.55
C ASP A 245 -2.05 -8.08 22.12
N MET A 246 -1.21 -7.24 22.72
CA MET A 246 0.23 -7.31 22.50
C MET A 246 0.80 -8.57 23.15
N ARG A 247 1.43 -9.42 22.33
CA ARG A 247 2.15 -10.61 22.79
C ARG A 247 3.56 -10.27 23.26
N TRP A 248 4.29 -9.50 22.46
CA TRP A 248 5.61 -9.01 22.83
C TRP A 248 5.97 -7.72 22.09
N ALA A 249 6.98 -7.02 22.63
CA ALA A 249 7.57 -5.82 22.03
C ALA A 249 9.10 -5.88 22.11
N LYS A 250 9.76 -5.56 20.99
CA LYS A 250 11.21 -5.51 20.86
C LYS A 250 11.66 -4.12 20.39
N ARG A 251 12.32 -3.41 21.31
CA ARG A 251 13.01 -2.14 21.03
C ARG A 251 14.42 -2.39 20.51
N GLY A 252 15.04 -1.34 19.97
CA GLY A 252 16.45 -1.33 19.55
C GLY A 252 16.66 -1.27 18.04
N TYR A 253 15.64 -1.59 17.24
CA TYR A 253 15.71 -1.57 15.78
C TYR A 253 15.40 -0.22 15.13
N GLY A 254 15.03 0.82 15.89
CA GLY A 254 14.49 2.03 15.24
C GLY A 254 13.20 1.72 14.48
N LYS A 255 12.90 2.46 13.41
CA LYS A 255 11.83 2.07 12.48
C LYS A 255 12.36 0.98 11.54
N GLY A 256 11.47 0.27 10.87
CA GLY A 256 11.90 -0.77 9.93
C GLY A 256 10.76 -1.46 9.23
N SER A 257 11.11 -2.38 8.35
CA SER A 257 10.21 -3.29 7.64
C SER A 257 10.39 -4.72 8.14
N VAL A 258 9.34 -5.52 8.01
CA VAL A 258 9.37 -6.95 8.30
C VAL A 258 8.69 -7.71 7.16
N ILE A 259 9.33 -8.78 6.73
CA ILE A 259 8.72 -9.83 5.89
C ILE A 259 8.90 -11.16 6.62
N ALA A 260 8.24 -12.22 6.15
CA ALA A 260 8.44 -13.55 6.70
C ALA A 260 8.60 -14.62 5.64
N THR A 261 9.28 -15.68 6.05
CA THR A 261 9.18 -17.02 5.46
C THR A 261 8.13 -17.81 6.25
N GLU A 262 8.05 -19.12 6.03
CA GLU A 262 7.16 -19.98 6.82
C GLU A 262 7.49 -19.99 8.33
N GLN A 263 8.74 -19.74 8.73
CA GLN A 263 9.18 -19.90 10.12
C GLN A 263 9.93 -18.68 10.68
N GLN A 264 10.42 -17.79 9.81
CA GLN A 264 11.32 -16.70 10.22
C GLN A 264 10.80 -15.35 9.80
N LEU A 265 10.95 -14.37 10.68
CA LEU A 265 10.87 -12.96 10.37
C LEU A 265 12.23 -12.49 9.83
N ILE A 266 12.19 -11.74 8.74
CA ILE A 266 13.34 -11.00 8.19
C ILE A 266 13.07 -9.52 8.43
N ILE A 267 13.93 -8.91 9.24
CA ILE A 267 13.70 -7.57 9.80
C ILE A 267 14.81 -6.64 9.31
N LEU A 268 14.42 -5.55 8.65
CA LEU A 268 15.35 -4.51 8.20
C LEU A 268 15.05 -3.20 8.92
N SER A 269 16.03 -2.72 9.67
CA SER A 269 16.00 -1.45 10.41
C SER A 269 16.38 -0.25 9.53
N ASP A 270 15.84 0.92 9.86
CA ASP A 270 16.22 2.23 9.32
C ASP A 270 17.68 2.62 9.64
N ARG A 271 18.36 1.86 10.50
CA ARG A 271 19.80 1.95 10.79
C ARG A 271 20.67 0.98 9.98
N GLY A 272 20.08 0.25 9.04
CA GLY A 272 20.78 -0.73 8.21
C GLY A 272 21.07 -2.07 8.90
N LEU A 273 20.43 -2.35 10.04
CA LEU A 273 20.53 -3.65 10.70
C LEU A 273 19.55 -4.65 10.07
N LEU A 274 20.09 -5.76 9.57
CA LEU A 274 19.32 -6.92 9.12
C LEU A 274 19.35 -8.01 10.20
N ALA A 275 18.18 -8.48 10.63
CA ALA A 275 18.05 -9.53 11.63
C ALA A 275 17.09 -10.63 11.17
N LEU A 276 17.37 -11.84 11.64
CA LEU A 276 16.48 -12.99 11.54
C LEU A 276 15.97 -13.33 12.94
N ALA A 277 14.69 -13.62 13.06
CA ALA A 277 14.07 -14.08 14.28
C ALA A 277 13.04 -15.16 13.94
N GLU A 278 12.73 -16.04 14.89
CA GLU A 278 11.60 -16.95 14.74
C GLU A 278 10.28 -16.15 14.66
N ALA A 279 9.34 -16.59 13.82
CA ALA A 279 7.99 -16.04 13.74
C ALA A 279 7.10 -16.58 14.88
N SER A 280 7.60 -16.46 16.11
CA SER A 280 6.96 -16.97 17.33
C SER A 280 6.15 -15.87 18.03
N PRO A 281 4.89 -16.14 18.39
CA PRO A 281 4.11 -15.22 19.21
C PRO A 281 4.47 -15.26 20.71
N GLU A 282 5.17 -16.28 21.19
CA GLU A 282 5.51 -16.45 22.60
C GLU A 282 6.56 -15.45 23.05
N LYS A 283 7.57 -15.22 22.21
CA LYS A 283 8.65 -14.25 22.47
C LYS A 283 9.45 -13.95 21.21
N PHE A 284 10.14 -12.82 21.23
CA PHE A 284 11.19 -12.52 20.26
C PHE A 284 12.51 -13.19 20.67
N THR A 285 13.02 -14.11 19.86
CA THR A 285 14.34 -14.76 20.02
C THR A 285 15.22 -14.59 18.79
#